data_AF-A0AAV7LIS6-F1
#
_entry.id   AF-A0AAV7LIS6-F1
#
_cell.length_a   1.000
_cell.length_b   1.000
_cell.length_c   1.000
_cell.angle_alpha   90.00
_cell.angle_beta   90.00
_cell.angle_gamma   90.00
#
_symmetry.space_group_name_H-M   'P 1'
#
loop_
_entity.id
_entity.type
_entity.pdbx_description
1 polymer ?
#
loop_
_entity_poly.entity_id
_entity_poly.type
_entity_poly.pdbx_seq_one_letter_code
_entity_poly.pdbx_strand_id
1 'polypeptide(L)'
;MQKAFGSLLYGGSKVMQKHIQRDLFISVKYLRGLQSHAFLRLCRLGCTMKLLALAGLVLWAGAPGSCLLVPIPAEEATAAYWNKKADNAIQAALKVQPITSRAKNLILFLGDGMGVPSVTAIRILNGQLEGKLGEETDLTMDTFPFLALSKTYNVDRRVPDSAGTATAYQCGVKANYGTLGLTAAAKRDMCNTTNGNEVISVLQRAKKAGKSVGIVTTTRVQHASPAGSYAHIAERDWYADSEMPSAARNEGCTDIAYQLVTNVEIDVILGGGRKYMTPNGTPDPEYPLDTKQNGLRLDGRNLINEWLSNRTGAQYVWNKEQLDKIDQKTATYVMGLFEPGDMKYELNRNKTSDPSIVELTEKAIKILSKNEKGFYLFVEDKLILVYILPAV
;
A
#
# COMPACT_ATOMS: atom_id res chain seq x y z
N MET A 1 -20.32 -48.58 -5.26
CA MET A 1 -19.88 -47.17 -5.32
C MET A 1 -20.29 -46.39 -4.05
N GLN A 2 -20.08 -46.99 -2.87
CA GLN A 2 -20.38 -46.37 -1.56
C GLN A 2 -19.38 -46.86 -0.49
N LYS A 3 -18.15 -47.20 -0.91
CA LYS A 3 -17.03 -47.64 -0.05
C LYS A 3 -15.69 -46.93 -0.32
N ALA A 4 -15.69 -45.83 -1.08
CA ALA A 4 -14.47 -45.08 -1.43
C ALA A 4 -14.39 -43.67 -0.81
N PHE A 5 -15.33 -43.27 0.04
CA PHE A 5 -15.36 -41.92 0.65
C PHE A 5 -14.99 -41.88 2.15
N GLY A 6 -14.62 -43.02 2.75
CA GLY A 6 -14.34 -43.12 4.19
C GLY A 6 -12.88 -42.91 4.60
N SER A 7 -11.92 -42.82 3.67
CA SER A 7 -10.48 -42.86 4.02
C SER A 7 -9.69 -41.58 3.75
N LEU A 8 -10.33 -40.45 3.38
CA LEU A 8 -9.61 -39.19 3.13
C LEU A 8 -9.77 -38.12 4.23
N LEU A 9 -10.56 -38.38 5.28
CA LEU A 9 -10.87 -37.38 6.32
C LEU A 9 -10.12 -37.54 7.65
N TYR A 10 -9.18 -38.48 7.75
CA TYR A 10 -8.42 -38.71 9.00
C TYR A 10 -6.89 -38.78 8.84
N GLY A 11 -6.33 -38.17 7.79
CA GLY A 11 -4.90 -38.24 7.47
C GLY A 11 -4.09 -36.94 7.53
N GLY A 12 -4.70 -35.78 7.80
CA GLY A 12 -4.06 -34.47 7.56
C GLY A 12 -3.60 -33.66 8.78
N SER A 13 -3.81 -34.14 10.02
CA SER A 13 -3.71 -33.26 11.21
C SER A 13 -2.32 -33.20 11.89
N LYS A 14 -1.36 -34.09 11.57
CA LYS A 14 -0.07 -34.14 12.30
C LYS A 14 1.10 -33.39 11.68
N VAL A 15 1.01 -32.94 10.42
CA VAL A 15 2.10 -32.21 9.75
C VAL A 15 1.93 -30.69 9.86
N MET A 16 0.70 -30.20 10.03
CA MET A 16 0.42 -28.76 10.17
C MET A 16 0.63 -28.21 11.59
N GLN A 17 0.60 -29.06 12.63
CA GLN A 17 0.91 -28.65 14.01
C GLN A 17 2.42 -28.48 14.29
N LYS A 18 3.31 -29.02 13.45
CA LYS A 18 4.76 -28.95 13.68
C LYS A 18 5.42 -27.68 13.15
N HIS A 19 4.77 -26.92 12.28
CA HIS A 19 5.28 -25.63 11.80
C HIS A 19 4.78 -24.41 12.59
N ILE A 20 3.67 -24.53 13.32
CA ILE A 20 3.16 -23.44 14.18
C ILE A 20 3.98 -23.30 15.48
N GLN A 21 4.68 -24.35 15.94
CA GLN A 21 5.53 -24.27 17.14
C GLN A 21 6.91 -23.63 16.91
N ARG A 22 7.33 -23.38 15.66
CA ARG A 22 8.69 -22.87 15.39
C ARG A 22 8.78 -21.35 15.29
N ASP A 23 7.68 -20.68 14.98
CA ASP A 23 7.64 -19.21 14.84
C ASP A 23 7.20 -18.47 16.12
N LEU A 24 6.73 -19.19 17.14
CA LEU A 24 6.47 -18.61 18.47
C LEU A 24 7.73 -18.46 19.33
N PHE A 25 8.88 -19.03 18.92
CA PHE A 25 10.10 -19.06 19.73
C PHE A 25 11.09 -17.91 19.43
N ILE A 26 10.76 -17.00 18.52
CA ILE A 26 11.63 -15.87 18.15
C ILE A 26 11.20 -14.57 18.86
N SER A 27 9.94 -14.44 19.30
CA SER A 27 9.46 -13.21 19.98
C SER A 27 9.68 -13.15 21.50
N VAL A 28 10.21 -14.20 22.14
CA VAL A 28 10.48 -14.19 23.61
C VAL A 28 11.92 -13.73 23.95
N LYS A 29 12.77 -13.47 22.95
CA LYS A 29 14.16 -13.00 23.19
C LYS A 29 14.35 -11.49 23.29
N TYR A 30 13.32 -10.68 23.00
CA TYR A 30 13.45 -9.21 22.99
C TYR A 30 12.96 -8.51 24.28
N LEU A 31 12.50 -9.25 25.30
CA LEU A 31 12.04 -8.71 26.58
C LEU A 31 12.93 -9.09 27.79
N ARG A 32 14.18 -9.52 27.55
CA ARG A 32 15.18 -9.80 28.61
C ARG A 32 16.39 -8.88 28.52
N GLY A 33 16.15 -7.58 28.43
CA GLY A 33 17.22 -6.59 28.27
C GLY A 33 16.89 -5.25 28.90
N LEU A 34 16.27 -5.22 30.08
CA LEU A 34 16.11 -4.01 30.90
C LEU A 34 15.48 -4.43 32.23
N GLN A 35 16.28 -4.94 33.17
CA GLN A 35 16.06 -4.83 34.62
C GLN A 35 17.32 -5.33 35.33
N SER A 36 18.32 -4.47 35.37
CA SER A 36 19.46 -4.58 36.27
C SER A 36 19.36 -3.42 37.25
N HIS A 37 19.56 -3.74 38.55
CA HIS A 37 19.58 -2.87 39.74
C HIS A 37 18.29 -2.83 40.56
N ALA A 38 18.13 -3.86 41.41
CA ALA A 38 17.79 -3.74 42.84
C ALA A 38 17.50 -5.12 43.43
N PHE A 39 18.52 -6.00 43.50
CA PHE A 39 18.40 -7.25 44.25
C PHE A 39 19.66 -7.48 45.06
N LEU A 40 19.75 -6.75 46.17
CA LEU A 40 20.70 -7.01 47.24
C LEU A 40 20.17 -6.34 48.51
N ARG A 41 19.30 -7.06 49.23
CA ARG A 41 19.32 -7.13 50.70
C ARG A 41 18.27 -8.12 51.21
N LEU A 42 18.73 -8.93 52.17
CA LEU A 42 17.97 -9.68 53.17
C LEU A 42 17.50 -11.09 52.78
N CYS A 43 18.48 -11.98 52.62
CA CYS A 43 18.38 -13.27 53.29
C CYS A 43 18.57 -13.04 54.80
N ARG A 44 17.59 -13.40 55.64
CA ARG A 44 17.86 -13.97 56.96
C ARG A 44 16.62 -14.59 57.61
N LEU A 45 16.82 -15.83 58.06
CA LEU A 45 16.07 -16.67 59.00
C LEU A 45 14.76 -17.33 58.53
N GLY A 46 14.86 -18.67 58.45
CA GLY A 46 13.74 -19.59 58.42
C GLY A 46 13.20 -19.93 59.82
N CYS A 47 12.10 -20.70 59.78
CA CYS A 47 11.18 -21.20 60.82
C CYS A 47 9.77 -20.71 60.40
N THR A 48 8.70 -21.48 60.33
CA THR A 48 8.33 -22.78 60.90
C THR A 48 6.97 -23.17 60.29
N MET A 49 6.76 -24.47 60.10
CA MET A 49 5.48 -25.18 60.25
C MET A 49 4.20 -24.73 59.51
N LYS A 50 3.78 -25.63 58.61
CA LYS A 50 2.47 -26.32 58.62
C LYS A 50 1.24 -25.45 58.95
N LEU A 51 0.66 -24.83 57.92
CA LEU A 51 -0.78 -24.54 57.87
C LEU A 51 -1.15 -24.13 56.45
N LEU A 52 -1.42 -25.09 55.55
CA LEU A 52 -2.05 -24.82 54.24
C LEU A 52 -2.60 -26.11 53.58
N ALA A 53 -2.98 -27.10 54.39
CA ALA A 53 -3.61 -28.34 53.93
C ALA A 53 -5.02 -28.45 54.53
N LEU A 54 -5.85 -27.40 54.38
CA LEU A 54 -7.30 -27.40 54.62
C LEU A 54 -7.89 -26.04 54.17
N ALA A 55 -7.71 -25.73 52.89
CA ALA A 55 -8.52 -24.74 52.17
C ALA A 55 -8.74 -25.19 50.71
N GLY A 56 -8.74 -26.52 50.51
CA GLY A 56 -9.40 -27.11 49.36
C GLY A 56 -10.91 -27.08 49.58
N LEU A 57 -11.66 -26.95 48.48
CA LEU A 57 -13.08 -27.26 48.30
C LEU A 57 -14.16 -26.16 48.36
N VAL A 58 -13.85 -24.87 48.36
CA VAL A 58 -14.87 -23.86 48.02
C VAL A 58 -14.24 -22.72 47.22
N LEU A 59 -14.62 -22.61 45.95
CA LEU A 59 -14.42 -21.51 44.97
C LEU A 59 -14.05 -22.00 43.55
N TRP A 60 -14.34 -23.27 43.23
CA TRP A 60 -14.44 -23.74 41.85
C TRP A 60 -15.90 -24.00 41.49
N ALA A 61 -16.74 -23.00 41.72
CA ALA A 61 -18.12 -22.97 41.25
C ALA A 61 -18.47 -21.50 40.95
N GLY A 62 -18.67 -21.18 39.67
CA GLY A 62 -19.26 -19.90 39.27
C GLY A 62 -18.29 -18.83 38.77
N ALA A 63 -17.49 -19.16 37.76
CA ALA A 63 -17.32 -18.22 36.66
C ALA A 63 -17.66 -19.01 35.40
N PRO A 64 -18.85 -18.84 34.80
CA PRO A 64 -19.02 -19.27 33.43
C PRO A 64 -17.89 -18.58 32.67
N GLY A 65 -17.10 -19.34 31.93
CA GLY A 65 -16.30 -18.75 30.87
C GLY A 65 -17.30 -18.02 29.98
N SER A 66 -17.44 -16.72 30.19
CA SER A 66 -18.11 -15.82 29.27
C SER A 66 -17.23 -15.82 28.04
N CYS A 67 -17.39 -16.85 27.22
CA CYS A 67 -17.28 -16.71 25.79
C CYS A 67 -18.10 -15.46 25.50
N LEU A 68 -17.42 -14.35 25.19
CA LEU A 68 -18.06 -13.10 24.81
C LEU A 68 -18.86 -13.43 23.56
N LEU A 69 -20.09 -13.89 23.74
CA LEU A 69 -21.07 -14.06 22.69
C LEU A 69 -21.35 -12.63 22.23
N VAL A 70 -20.83 -12.29 21.05
CA VAL A 70 -21.21 -11.06 20.37
C VAL A 70 -22.74 -11.09 20.28
N PRO A 71 -23.46 -10.15 20.89
CA PRO A 71 -24.92 -10.19 20.93
C PRO A 71 -25.43 -10.10 19.49
N ILE A 72 -26.24 -11.08 19.08
CA ILE A 72 -26.92 -11.04 17.78
C ILE A 72 -27.90 -9.87 17.83
N PRO A 73 -27.83 -8.89 16.89
CA PRO A 73 -28.81 -7.83 16.80
C PRO A 73 -30.22 -8.44 16.69
N ALA A 74 -31.18 -7.94 17.47
CA ALA A 74 -32.51 -8.56 17.57
C ALA A 74 -33.22 -8.66 16.20
N GLU A 75 -32.93 -7.74 15.30
CA GLU A 75 -33.40 -7.72 13.92
C GLU A 75 -32.88 -8.89 13.07
N GLU A 76 -31.60 -9.25 13.21
CA GLU A 76 -30.94 -10.32 12.46
C GLU A 76 -31.40 -11.72 12.90
N ALA A 77 -32.03 -11.82 14.07
CA ALA A 77 -32.64 -13.07 14.56
C ALA A 77 -33.87 -13.49 13.73
N THR A 78 -34.37 -12.65 12.83
CA THR A 78 -35.60 -12.91 12.06
C THR A 78 -35.31 -13.18 10.58
N ALA A 79 -36.00 -14.16 9.99
CA ALA A 79 -35.94 -14.41 8.54
C ALA A 79 -36.41 -13.20 7.71
N ALA A 80 -37.33 -12.40 8.26
CA ALA A 80 -37.85 -11.20 7.59
C ALA A 80 -36.75 -10.16 7.29
N TYR A 81 -35.80 -9.97 8.21
CA TYR A 81 -34.65 -9.09 8.00
C TYR A 81 -33.82 -9.54 6.79
N TRP A 82 -33.43 -10.81 6.75
CA TRP A 82 -32.62 -11.38 5.67
C TRP A 82 -33.33 -11.37 4.32
N ASN A 83 -34.61 -11.74 4.30
CA ASN A 83 -35.43 -11.71 3.08
C ASN A 83 -35.54 -10.28 2.52
N LYS A 84 -35.73 -9.27 3.39
CA LYS A 84 -35.77 -7.87 2.99
C LYS A 84 -34.41 -7.38 2.47
N LYS A 85 -33.30 -7.76 3.11
CA LYS A 85 -31.93 -7.43 2.65
C LYS A 85 -31.65 -8.04 1.28
N ALA A 86 -32.07 -9.28 1.06
CA ALA A 86 -31.95 -9.97 -0.23
C ALA A 86 -32.82 -9.33 -1.32
N ASP A 87 -34.09 -9.01 -1.04
CA ASP A 87 -34.97 -8.33 -2.00
C ASP A 87 -34.37 -6.98 -2.42
N ASN A 88 -33.91 -6.16 -1.48
CA ASN A 88 -33.23 -4.90 -1.78
C ASN A 88 -32.01 -5.09 -2.69
N ALA A 89 -31.17 -6.11 -2.43
CA ALA A 89 -30.01 -6.41 -3.25
C ALA A 89 -30.38 -6.85 -4.67
N ILE A 90 -31.43 -7.67 -4.82
CA ILE A 90 -31.96 -8.08 -6.13
C ILE A 90 -32.50 -6.86 -6.89
N GLN A 91 -33.29 -6.01 -6.22
CA GLN A 91 -33.81 -4.78 -6.84
C GLN A 91 -32.69 -3.83 -7.25
N ALA A 92 -31.61 -3.74 -6.48
CA ALA A 92 -30.43 -2.96 -6.85
C ALA A 92 -29.72 -3.57 -8.07
N ALA A 93 -29.51 -4.88 -8.11
CA ALA A 93 -28.87 -5.58 -9.22
C ALA A 93 -29.67 -5.45 -10.54
N LEU A 94 -31.00 -5.55 -10.48
CA LEU A 94 -31.88 -5.37 -11.65
C LEU A 94 -31.84 -3.95 -12.24
N LYS A 95 -31.43 -2.94 -11.44
CA LYS A 95 -31.28 -1.54 -11.88
C LYS A 95 -29.92 -1.24 -12.49
N VAL A 96 -28.92 -2.12 -12.35
CA VAL A 96 -27.58 -1.90 -12.92
C VAL A 96 -27.68 -1.93 -14.45
N GLN A 97 -27.28 -0.83 -15.09
CA GLN A 97 -27.21 -0.72 -16.55
C GLN A 97 -25.76 -0.44 -16.97
N PRO A 98 -25.27 -1.05 -18.05
CA PRO A 98 -23.92 -0.79 -18.52
C PRO A 98 -23.80 0.65 -19.04
N ILE A 99 -22.77 1.36 -18.61
CA ILE A 99 -22.40 2.65 -19.20
C ILE A 99 -21.63 2.35 -20.49
N THR A 100 -22.27 2.59 -21.64
CA THR A 100 -21.70 2.32 -22.98
C THR A 100 -20.98 3.52 -23.58
N SER A 101 -20.98 4.67 -22.89
CA SER A 101 -20.25 5.86 -23.30
C SER A 101 -18.75 5.74 -22.97
N ARG A 102 -17.93 6.48 -23.72
CA ARG A 102 -16.48 6.49 -23.50
C ARG A 102 -16.13 7.22 -22.19
N ALA A 103 -15.32 6.58 -21.34
CA ALA A 103 -14.82 7.20 -20.12
C ALA A 103 -13.95 8.44 -20.41
N LYS A 104 -14.33 9.60 -19.88
CA LYS A 104 -13.52 10.82 -19.90
C LYS A 104 -12.35 10.72 -18.92
N ASN A 105 -12.59 10.19 -17.72
CA ASN A 105 -11.59 10.07 -16.67
C ASN A 105 -11.34 8.58 -16.35
N LEU A 106 -10.11 8.26 -15.99
CA LEU A 106 -9.69 6.94 -15.56
C LEU A 106 -9.03 7.08 -14.20
N ILE A 107 -9.51 6.35 -13.20
CA ILE A 107 -8.90 6.32 -11.86
C ILE A 107 -8.65 4.86 -11.51
N LEU A 108 -7.41 4.56 -11.14
CA LEU A 108 -7.03 3.25 -10.63
C LEU A 108 -6.59 3.39 -9.17
N PHE A 109 -7.41 2.86 -8.26
CA PHE A 109 -7.04 2.66 -6.86
C PHE A 109 -6.37 1.29 -6.71
N LEU A 110 -5.19 1.28 -6.09
CA LEU A 110 -4.38 0.08 -5.88
C LEU A 110 -4.05 -0.05 -4.39
N GLY A 111 -4.60 -1.08 -3.73
CA GLY A 111 -4.14 -1.49 -2.40
C GLY A 111 -3.01 -2.50 -2.55
N ASP A 112 -1.76 -2.10 -2.33
CA ASP A 112 -0.61 -3.00 -2.48
C ASP A 112 -0.67 -4.07 -1.38
N GLY A 113 -0.70 -5.35 -1.76
CA GLY A 113 -0.90 -6.47 -0.82
C GLY A 113 -2.34 -6.64 -0.30
N MET A 114 -3.32 -5.88 -0.78
CA MET A 114 -4.71 -5.93 -0.33
C MET A 114 -5.49 -7.10 -0.97
N GLY A 115 -5.19 -8.33 -0.54
CA GLY A 115 -5.93 -9.53 -0.95
C GLY A 115 -7.32 -9.61 -0.31
N VAL A 116 -8.13 -10.58 -0.75
CA VAL A 116 -9.48 -10.83 -0.20
C VAL A 116 -9.51 -10.95 1.34
N PRO A 117 -8.55 -11.65 2.01
CA PRO A 117 -8.52 -11.68 3.46
C PRO A 117 -8.32 -10.30 4.10
N SER A 118 -7.45 -9.46 3.52
CA SER A 118 -7.20 -8.10 3.99
C SER A 118 -8.47 -7.25 3.85
N VAL A 119 -9.18 -7.34 2.73
CA VAL A 119 -10.44 -6.61 2.51
C VAL A 119 -11.46 -6.94 3.61
N THR A 120 -11.66 -8.23 3.91
CA THR A 120 -12.61 -8.64 4.96
C THR A 120 -12.16 -8.19 6.36
N ALA A 121 -10.88 -8.27 6.67
CA ALA A 121 -10.36 -7.80 7.96
C ALA A 121 -10.56 -6.27 8.13
N ILE A 122 -10.31 -5.50 7.07
CA ILE A 122 -10.52 -4.04 7.06
C ILE A 122 -12.01 -3.71 7.19
N ARG A 123 -12.89 -4.46 6.53
CA ARG A 123 -14.35 -4.30 6.65
C ARG A 123 -14.81 -4.40 8.09
N ILE A 124 -14.39 -5.46 8.78
CA ILE A 124 -14.72 -5.70 10.19
C ILE A 124 -14.17 -4.58 11.07
N LEU A 125 -12.89 -4.22 10.88
CA LEU A 125 -12.27 -3.13 11.64
C LEU A 125 -12.98 -1.80 11.43
N ASN A 126 -13.33 -1.45 10.18
CA ASN A 126 -14.05 -0.22 9.86
C ASN A 126 -15.41 -0.16 10.55
N GLY A 127 -16.20 -1.24 10.48
CA GLY A 127 -17.48 -1.31 11.18
C GLY A 127 -17.32 -1.16 12.69
N GLN A 128 -16.34 -1.82 13.30
CA GLN A 128 -16.07 -1.71 14.74
C GLN A 128 -15.66 -0.29 15.16
N LEU A 129 -14.87 0.41 14.34
CA LEU A 129 -14.51 1.80 14.58
C LEU A 129 -15.69 2.76 14.43
N GLU A 130 -16.69 2.39 13.63
CA GLU A 130 -17.99 3.07 13.53
C GLU A 130 -18.99 2.66 14.64
N GLY A 131 -18.59 1.81 15.58
CA GLY A 131 -19.44 1.31 16.67
C GLY A 131 -20.45 0.24 16.26
N LYS A 132 -20.26 -0.38 15.09
CA LYS A 132 -21.03 -1.53 14.58
C LYS A 132 -20.35 -2.85 14.95
N LEU A 133 -20.93 -4.00 14.58
CA LEU A 133 -20.32 -5.30 14.90
C LEU A 133 -19.11 -5.59 14.02
N GLY A 134 -19.18 -5.21 12.74
CA GLY A 134 -18.06 -5.21 11.81
C GLY A 134 -18.43 -5.84 10.48
N GLU A 135 -18.75 -7.14 10.50
CA GLU A 135 -18.95 -7.99 9.33
C GLU A 135 -20.04 -7.49 8.38
N GLU A 136 -21.08 -6.85 8.92
CA GLU A 136 -22.24 -6.33 8.21
C GLU A 136 -22.02 -4.97 7.55
N THR A 137 -20.90 -4.29 7.89
CA THR A 137 -20.57 -2.97 7.36
C THR A 137 -20.01 -3.08 5.95
N ASP A 138 -20.51 -2.32 5.00
CA ASP A 138 -19.93 -2.26 3.65
C ASP A 138 -18.80 -1.23 3.59
N LEU A 139 -17.65 -1.60 3.01
CA LEU A 139 -16.64 -0.62 2.60
C LEU A 139 -17.13 0.12 1.34
N THR A 140 -16.59 1.32 1.07
CA THR A 140 -16.87 2.03 -0.18
C THR A 140 -16.60 1.15 -1.42
N MET A 141 -15.55 0.32 -1.40
CA MET A 141 -15.23 -0.60 -2.49
C MET A 141 -16.25 -1.74 -2.67
N ASP A 142 -16.98 -2.11 -1.61
CA ASP A 142 -18.02 -3.15 -1.67
C ASP A 142 -19.27 -2.67 -2.42
N THR A 143 -19.43 -1.35 -2.56
CA THR A 143 -20.54 -0.73 -3.30
C THR A 143 -20.33 -0.74 -4.83
N PHE A 144 -19.16 -1.16 -5.31
CA PHE A 144 -18.89 -1.21 -6.75
C PHE A 144 -19.72 -2.33 -7.41
N PRO A 145 -20.44 -2.04 -8.51
CA PRO A 145 -21.41 -2.98 -9.08
C PRO A 145 -20.77 -4.14 -9.86
N PHE A 146 -19.47 -4.08 -10.15
CA PHE A 146 -18.76 -5.07 -10.95
C PHE A 146 -17.54 -5.60 -10.19
N LEU A 147 -17.49 -6.92 -10.01
CA LEU A 147 -16.41 -7.62 -9.34
C LEU A 147 -15.78 -8.65 -10.29
N ALA A 148 -14.46 -8.77 -10.26
CA ALA A 148 -13.72 -9.81 -10.97
C ALA A 148 -12.55 -10.31 -10.12
N LEU A 149 -12.15 -11.56 -10.35
CA LEU A 149 -10.92 -12.11 -9.79
C LEU A 149 -9.77 -11.91 -10.78
N SER A 150 -8.63 -11.44 -10.27
CA SER A 150 -7.42 -11.21 -11.06
C SER A 150 -6.35 -12.28 -10.78
N LYS A 151 -5.80 -12.88 -11.84
CA LYS A 151 -4.70 -13.87 -11.73
C LYS A 151 -3.35 -13.14 -11.73
N THR A 152 -2.72 -13.03 -10.56
CA THR A 152 -1.59 -12.11 -10.32
C THR A 152 -0.20 -12.64 -10.64
N TYR A 153 -0.03 -13.92 -11.00
CA TYR A 153 1.30 -14.51 -11.26
C TYR A 153 2.17 -13.66 -12.22
N ASN A 154 3.46 -13.53 -11.95
CA ASN A 154 4.43 -13.02 -12.93
C ASN A 154 4.83 -14.16 -13.88
N VAL A 155 5.41 -13.84 -15.04
CA VAL A 155 5.74 -14.86 -16.05
C VAL A 155 6.68 -15.93 -15.49
N ASP A 156 7.63 -15.53 -14.66
CA ASP A 156 8.66 -16.38 -14.05
C ASP A 156 8.36 -16.80 -12.60
N ARG A 157 7.32 -16.26 -11.95
CA ARG A 157 6.99 -16.52 -10.54
C ARG A 157 5.49 -16.66 -10.30
N ARG A 158 5.11 -17.72 -9.58
CA ARG A 158 3.71 -17.96 -9.16
C ARG A 158 3.22 -16.93 -8.14
N VAL A 159 4.05 -16.66 -7.12
CA VAL A 159 3.85 -15.56 -6.17
C VAL A 159 4.60 -14.36 -6.73
N PRO A 160 3.88 -13.31 -7.17
CA PRO A 160 4.50 -12.19 -7.85
C PRO A 160 5.12 -11.18 -6.88
N ASP A 161 5.79 -10.17 -7.42
CA ASP A 161 6.07 -8.91 -6.73
C ASP A 161 5.25 -7.73 -7.29
N SER A 162 5.37 -6.57 -6.64
CA SER A 162 4.75 -5.32 -7.09
C SER A 162 5.23 -4.87 -8.48
N ALA A 163 6.49 -5.14 -8.89
CA ALA A 163 7.02 -4.63 -10.15
C ALA A 163 6.42 -5.34 -11.37
N GLY A 164 6.49 -6.68 -11.38
CA GLY A 164 5.92 -7.46 -12.48
C GLY A 164 4.40 -7.33 -12.56
N THR A 165 3.72 -7.11 -11.42
CA THR A 165 2.28 -6.84 -11.38
C THR A 165 1.94 -5.43 -11.85
N ALA A 166 2.73 -4.40 -11.49
CA ALA A 166 2.54 -3.04 -11.99
C ALA A 166 2.60 -2.98 -13.52
N THR A 167 3.55 -3.67 -14.12
CA THR A 167 3.62 -3.80 -15.58
C THR A 167 2.35 -4.45 -16.15
N ALA A 168 1.80 -5.47 -15.46
CA ALA A 168 0.57 -6.11 -15.90
C ALA A 168 -0.64 -5.18 -15.85
N TYR A 169 -0.93 -4.54 -14.72
CA TYR A 169 -2.16 -3.75 -14.56
C TYR A 169 -2.04 -2.31 -15.11
N GLN A 170 -0.83 -1.77 -15.28
CA GLN A 170 -0.64 -0.43 -15.86
C GLN A 170 -0.21 -0.45 -17.33
N CYS A 171 0.47 -1.49 -17.82
CA CYS A 171 0.86 -1.58 -19.24
C CYS A 171 -0.02 -2.57 -20.02
N GLY A 172 -0.62 -3.56 -19.36
CA GLY A 172 -1.41 -4.62 -20.00
C GLY A 172 -0.56 -5.80 -20.47
N VAL A 173 0.68 -5.93 -19.99
CA VAL A 173 1.63 -6.99 -20.36
C VAL A 173 2.20 -7.61 -19.09
N LYS A 174 2.15 -8.94 -18.94
CA LYS A 174 2.81 -9.61 -17.81
C LYS A 174 4.33 -9.57 -17.99
N ALA A 175 5.04 -9.31 -16.91
CA ALA A 175 6.49 -9.19 -16.88
C ALA A 175 7.12 -10.21 -15.92
N ASN A 176 8.46 -10.19 -15.86
CA ASN A 176 9.22 -10.95 -14.88
C ASN A 176 9.24 -10.22 -13.53
N TYR A 177 9.42 -11.00 -12.46
CA TYR A 177 9.60 -10.50 -11.11
C TYR A 177 10.72 -9.44 -11.05
N GLY A 178 10.47 -8.32 -10.38
CA GLY A 178 11.47 -7.25 -10.16
C GLY A 178 11.73 -6.32 -11.35
N THR A 179 11.09 -6.55 -12.50
CA THR A 179 11.18 -5.68 -13.69
C THR A 179 9.97 -4.76 -13.81
N LEU A 180 10.17 -3.52 -14.28
CA LEU A 180 9.13 -2.49 -14.40
C LEU A 180 9.02 -2.01 -15.84
N GLY A 181 7.81 -2.01 -16.39
CA GLY A 181 7.56 -1.45 -17.73
C GLY A 181 8.28 -2.20 -18.84
N LEU A 182 8.63 -3.48 -18.63
CA LEU A 182 9.32 -4.33 -19.60
C LEU A 182 8.54 -5.60 -19.90
N THR A 183 8.70 -6.18 -21.09
CA THR A 183 8.23 -7.53 -21.39
C THR A 183 9.04 -8.57 -20.58
N ALA A 184 8.52 -9.81 -20.51
CA ALA A 184 9.24 -10.92 -19.89
C ALA A 184 10.49 -11.41 -20.66
N ALA A 185 10.82 -10.80 -21.81
CA ALA A 185 12.11 -11.04 -22.46
C ALA A 185 13.26 -10.33 -21.72
N ALA A 186 12.99 -9.20 -21.07
CA ALA A 186 13.95 -8.54 -20.20
C ALA A 186 14.26 -9.40 -18.97
N LYS A 187 15.52 -9.39 -18.53
CA LYS A 187 16.00 -10.14 -17.37
C LYS A 187 16.28 -9.19 -16.23
N ARG A 188 15.87 -9.61 -15.03
CA ARG A 188 16.09 -8.83 -13.81
C ARG A 188 17.59 -8.56 -13.63
N ASP A 189 17.93 -7.33 -13.24
CA ASP A 189 19.31 -6.90 -12.97
C ASP A 189 20.24 -6.92 -14.22
N MET A 190 19.69 -7.04 -15.42
CA MET A 190 20.45 -7.04 -16.69
C MET A 190 20.04 -5.86 -17.57
N CYS A 191 20.76 -4.73 -17.42
CA CYS A 191 20.47 -3.49 -18.13
C CYS A 191 20.40 -3.67 -19.66
N ASN A 192 21.39 -4.37 -20.24
CA ASN A 192 21.44 -4.69 -21.67
C ASN A 192 20.21 -5.43 -22.24
N THR A 193 19.31 -5.96 -21.41
CA THR A 193 18.05 -6.58 -21.85
C THR A 193 16.83 -5.64 -21.83
N THR A 194 17.03 -4.37 -21.48
CA THR A 194 15.95 -3.36 -21.39
C THR A 194 15.49 -2.92 -22.78
N ASN A 195 16.44 -2.55 -23.64
CA ASN A 195 16.16 -1.94 -24.95
C ASN A 195 15.38 -2.90 -25.87
N GLY A 196 14.27 -2.42 -26.40
CA GLY A 196 13.37 -3.17 -27.28
C GLY A 196 12.30 -3.97 -26.53
N ASN A 197 12.36 -4.00 -25.19
CA ASN A 197 11.40 -4.68 -24.34
C ASN A 197 10.48 -3.72 -23.58
N GLU A 198 10.55 -2.41 -23.82
CA GLU A 198 9.71 -1.41 -23.17
C GLU A 198 8.23 -1.57 -23.54
N VAL A 199 7.36 -1.50 -22.54
CA VAL A 199 5.91 -1.55 -22.72
C VAL A 199 5.23 -0.31 -22.13
N ILE A 200 4.43 0.35 -22.97
CA ILE A 200 3.87 1.67 -22.68
C ILE A 200 2.67 1.58 -21.72
N SER A 201 2.71 2.36 -20.64
CA SER A 201 1.65 2.38 -19.63
C SER A 201 0.36 3.04 -20.14
N VAL A 202 -0.76 2.82 -19.45
CA VAL A 202 -2.03 3.54 -19.68
C VAL A 202 -1.84 5.02 -19.35
N LEU A 203 -1.03 5.35 -18.35
CA LEU A 203 -0.69 6.73 -18.00
C LEU A 203 -0.04 7.45 -19.19
N GLN A 204 1.01 6.86 -19.78
CA GLN A 204 1.71 7.46 -20.93
C GLN A 204 0.79 7.55 -22.15
N ARG A 205 -0.05 6.53 -22.39
CA ARG A 205 -1.09 6.58 -23.43
C ARG A 205 -2.11 7.68 -23.20
N ALA A 206 -2.55 7.90 -21.96
CA ALA A 206 -3.47 8.96 -21.58
C ALA A 206 -2.85 10.34 -21.82
N LYS A 207 -1.59 10.54 -21.41
CA LYS A 207 -0.86 11.78 -21.69
C LYS A 207 -0.73 12.05 -23.18
N LYS A 208 -0.36 11.03 -23.97
CA LYS A 208 -0.29 11.12 -25.44
C LYS A 208 -1.64 11.47 -26.08
N ALA A 209 -2.76 11.04 -25.48
CA ALA A 209 -4.11 11.40 -25.90
C ALA A 209 -4.54 12.81 -25.46
N GLY A 210 -3.65 13.59 -24.83
CA GLY A 210 -3.90 14.95 -24.36
C GLY A 210 -4.63 15.04 -23.02
N LYS A 211 -4.78 13.91 -22.29
CA LYS A 211 -5.30 13.92 -20.92
C LYS A 211 -4.22 14.39 -19.96
N SER A 212 -4.64 15.02 -18.86
CA SER A 212 -3.73 15.23 -17.72
C SER A 212 -3.53 13.92 -16.98
N VAL A 213 -2.37 13.75 -16.36
CA VAL A 213 -2.04 12.49 -15.67
C VAL A 213 -1.47 12.75 -14.29
N GLY A 214 -1.81 11.88 -13.35
CA GLY A 214 -1.30 11.99 -11.98
C GLY A 214 -1.00 10.65 -11.30
N ILE A 215 -0.10 10.74 -10.34
CA ILE A 215 0.33 9.67 -9.45
C ILE A 215 0.18 10.17 -8.01
N VAL A 216 -0.54 9.42 -7.20
CA VAL A 216 -0.68 9.61 -5.75
C VAL A 216 -0.31 8.30 -5.08
N THR A 217 0.60 8.32 -4.11
CA THR A 217 0.96 7.13 -3.34
C THR A 217 1.38 7.47 -1.92
N THR A 218 1.21 6.54 -0.98
CA THR A 218 1.82 6.61 0.35
C THR A 218 3.26 6.11 0.38
N THR A 219 3.79 5.56 -0.72
CA THR A 219 5.21 5.17 -0.82
C THR A 219 6.06 6.30 -1.38
N ARG A 220 7.37 6.04 -1.52
CA ARG A 220 8.19 6.82 -2.45
C ARG A 220 7.57 6.76 -3.86
N VAL A 221 7.50 7.87 -4.58
CA VAL A 221 6.93 7.91 -5.95
C VAL A 221 7.74 7.08 -6.96
N GLN A 222 8.97 6.69 -6.59
CA GLN A 222 9.87 5.79 -7.30
C GLN A 222 9.63 4.31 -6.98
N HIS A 223 8.68 3.96 -6.11
CA HIS A 223 8.40 2.56 -5.77
C HIS A 223 7.84 1.82 -6.98
N ALA A 224 7.85 0.49 -6.95
CA ALA A 224 7.47 -0.33 -8.10
C ALA A 224 6.05 -0.02 -8.65
N SER A 225 5.04 0.08 -7.79
CA SER A 225 3.66 0.30 -8.20
C SER A 225 3.44 1.63 -8.94
N PRO A 226 3.93 2.80 -8.47
CA PRO A 226 3.84 4.04 -9.23
C PRO A 226 4.81 4.05 -10.41
N ALA A 227 6.02 3.48 -10.27
CA ALA A 227 7.03 3.44 -11.31
C ALA A 227 6.59 2.65 -12.55
N GLY A 228 5.73 1.64 -12.43
CA GLY A 228 5.14 0.96 -13.58
C GLY A 228 4.39 1.88 -14.56
N SER A 229 4.07 3.12 -14.14
CA SER A 229 3.33 4.08 -14.97
C SER A 229 4.24 4.90 -15.85
N TYR A 230 5.55 4.95 -15.58
CA TYR A 230 6.46 5.84 -16.29
C TYR A 230 7.85 5.27 -16.52
N ALA A 231 8.29 4.27 -15.76
CA ALA A 231 9.64 3.73 -15.81
C ALA A 231 9.71 2.43 -16.64
N HIS A 232 10.85 2.26 -17.30
CA HIS A 232 11.29 1.04 -17.98
C HIS A 232 12.64 0.65 -17.38
N ILE A 233 12.67 -0.35 -16.50
CA ILE A 233 13.88 -0.69 -15.76
C ILE A 233 13.94 -2.18 -15.41
N ALA A 234 15.14 -2.75 -15.53
CA ALA A 234 15.41 -4.16 -15.29
C ALA A 234 15.47 -4.52 -13.78
N GLU A 235 15.58 -3.54 -12.90
CA GLU A 235 15.63 -3.75 -11.45
C GLU A 235 14.87 -2.64 -10.72
N ARG A 236 13.85 -3.04 -9.95
CA ARG A 236 12.98 -2.13 -9.20
C ARG A 236 13.67 -1.37 -8.08
N ASP A 237 14.83 -1.85 -7.62
CA ASP A 237 15.58 -1.24 -6.52
C ASP A 237 16.57 -0.15 -6.97
N TRP A 238 16.64 0.16 -8.27
CA TRP A 238 17.44 1.26 -8.81
C TRP A 238 16.69 2.62 -8.70
N TYR A 239 16.35 3.04 -7.47
CA TYR A 239 15.56 4.26 -7.25
C TYR A 239 16.34 5.53 -7.60
N ALA A 240 17.63 5.59 -7.23
CA ALA A 240 18.58 6.61 -7.64
C ALA A 240 19.84 5.99 -8.27
N ASP A 241 20.66 6.80 -8.94
CA ASP A 241 21.92 6.39 -9.56
C ASP A 241 22.93 5.80 -8.57
N SER A 242 22.81 6.15 -7.28
CA SER A 242 23.59 5.58 -6.17
C SER A 242 23.31 4.10 -5.90
N GLU A 243 22.12 3.62 -6.29
CA GLU A 243 21.66 2.25 -6.06
C GLU A 243 21.84 1.37 -7.32
N MET A 244 22.39 1.93 -8.38
CA MET A 244 22.66 1.23 -9.63
C MET A 244 24.09 0.68 -9.66
N PRO A 245 24.30 -0.57 -10.12
CA PRO A 245 25.62 -1.06 -10.48
C PRO A 245 26.27 -0.14 -11.54
N SER A 246 27.57 0.11 -11.40
CA SER A 246 28.32 0.93 -12.36
C SER A 246 28.25 0.37 -13.80
N ALA A 247 28.16 -0.96 -13.96
CA ALA A 247 27.95 -1.59 -15.26
C ALA A 247 26.61 -1.16 -15.89
N ALA A 248 25.51 -1.17 -15.14
CA ALA A 248 24.19 -0.75 -15.63
C ALA A 248 24.16 0.74 -16.04
N ARG A 249 24.82 1.60 -15.26
CA ARG A 249 24.98 3.02 -15.61
C ARG A 249 25.79 3.22 -16.90
N ASN A 250 26.88 2.47 -17.06
CA ASN A 250 27.72 2.53 -18.26
C ASN A 250 27.02 1.96 -19.50
N GLU A 251 26.11 0.99 -19.32
CA GLU A 251 25.26 0.45 -20.39
C GLU A 251 24.10 1.40 -20.78
N GLY A 252 23.93 2.51 -20.07
CA GLY A 252 22.95 3.55 -20.40
C GLY A 252 21.58 3.38 -19.73
N CYS A 253 21.41 2.42 -18.81
CA CYS A 253 20.21 2.42 -17.97
C CYS A 253 20.23 3.62 -17.04
N THR A 254 19.03 4.15 -16.81
CA THR A 254 18.81 5.30 -15.93
C THR A 254 17.94 4.91 -14.75
N ASP A 255 18.17 5.56 -13.61
CA ASP A 255 17.45 5.32 -12.37
C ASP A 255 15.97 5.77 -12.44
N ILE A 256 15.14 5.20 -11.57
CA ILE A 256 13.69 5.46 -11.56
C ILE A 256 13.39 6.95 -11.31
N ALA A 257 14.13 7.62 -10.41
CA ALA A 257 13.95 9.03 -10.14
C ALA A 257 14.23 9.91 -11.38
N TYR A 258 15.26 9.58 -12.16
CA TYR A 258 15.52 10.25 -13.44
C TYR A 258 14.40 10.00 -14.45
N GLN A 259 13.94 8.75 -14.57
CA GLN A 259 12.84 8.38 -15.48
C GLN A 259 11.52 9.08 -15.11
N LEU A 260 11.26 9.33 -13.82
CA LEU A 260 10.08 10.06 -13.34
C LEU A 260 9.97 11.46 -13.97
N VAL A 261 11.10 12.16 -14.13
CA VAL A 261 11.09 13.56 -14.59
C VAL A 261 11.30 13.70 -16.10
N THR A 262 11.69 12.62 -16.78
CA THR A 262 12.08 12.62 -18.20
C THR A 262 11.18 11.81 -19.12
N ASN A 263 10.68 10.64 -18.71
CA ASN A 263 9.95 9.75 -19.62
C ASN A 263 8.55 10.26 -19.97
N VAL A 264 7.85 10.85 -19.00
CA VAL A 264 6.48 11.34 -19.15
C VAL A 264 6.31 12.69 -18.45
N GLU A 265 5.61 13.62 -19.11
CA GLU A 265 5.19 14.88 -18.50
C GLU A 265 4.00 14.67 -17.56
N ILE A 266 4.26 14.23 -16.34
CA ILE A 266 3.23 13.99 -15.33
C ILE A 266 2.78 15.33 -14.72
N ASP A 267 1.47 15.59 -14.74
CA ASP A 267 0.87 16.83 -14.24
C ASP A 267 0.86 16.89 -12.70
N VAL A 268 0.60 15.76 -12.03
CA VAL A 268 0.56 15.67 -10.56
C VAL A 268 1.36 14.47 -10.05
N ILE A 269 2.37 14.71 -9.21
CA ILE A 269 3.18 13.67 -8.56
C ILE A 269 3.11 13.90 -7.06
N LEU A 270 2.43 13.03 -6.30
CA LEU A 270 2.26 13.18 -4.85
C LEU A 270 2.62 11.89 -4.13
N GLY A 271 3.54 11.96 -3.16
CA GLY A 271 3.94 10.83 -2.32
C GLY A 271 5.21 11.13 -1.53
N GLY A 272 5.99 10.11 -1.19
CA GLY A 272 7.33 10.30 -0.61
C GLY A 272 8.45 10.28 -1.67
N GLY A 273 9.70 10.18 -1.21
CA GLY A 273 10.86 9.86 -2.05
C GLY A 273 11.79 11.02 -2.34
N ARG A 274 11.89 12.02 -1.45
CA ARG A 274 12.76 13.20 -1.64
C ARG A 274 14.22 12.83 -1.86
N LYS A 275 14.76 11.86 -1.10
CA LYS A 275 16.20 11.60 -1.05
C LYS A 275 16.79 11.09 -2.37
N TYR A 276 15.96 10.53 -3.26
CA TYR A 276 16.39 10.05 -4.58
C TYR A 276 16.53 11.18 -5.61
N MET A 277 16.05 12.37 -5.30
CA MET A 277 15.92 13.49 -6.24
C MET A 277 17.04 14.52 -6.13
N THR A 278 17.81 14.51 -5.05
CA THR A 278 18.80 15.56 -4.74
C THR A 278 20.23 15.00 -4.62
N PRO A 279 21.26 15.83 -4.86
CA PRO A 279 22.66 15.43 -4.76
C PRO A 279 23.02 14.85 -3.39
N ASN A 280 23.99 13.93 -3.39
CA ASN A 280 24.49 13.31 -2.17
C ASN A 280 24.88 14.36 -1.12
N GLY A 281 24.37 14.19 0.10
CA GLY A 281 24.65 15.09 1.22
C GLY A 281 23.75 16.33 1.31
N THR A 282 22.83 16.56 0.35
CA THR A 282 21.81 17.61 0.45
C THR A 282 20.91 17.34 1.67
N PRO A 283 20.84 18.23 2.69
CA PRO A 283 19.99 18.00 3.85
C PRO A 283 18.51 17.89 3.49
N ASP A 284 17.80 16.93 4.08
CA ASP A 284 16.35 16.84 3.94
C ASP A 284 15.67 18.02 4.65
N PRO A 285 14.66 18.69 4.04
CA PRO A 285 14.04 19.88 4.63
C PRO A 285 13.29 19.60 5.94
N GLU A 286 12.83 18.37 6.18
CA GLU A 286 12.10 18.00 7.39
C GLU A 286 13.03 17.37 8.44
N TYR A 287 14.10 16.69 8.01
CA TYR A 287 15.07 16.03 8.88
C TYR A 287 16.52 16.52 8.66
N PRO A 288 16.79 17.84 8.79
CA PRO A 288 18.09 18.40 8.41
C PRO A 288 19.28 17.92 9.28
N LEU A 289 18.99 17.34 10.44
CA LEU A 289 19.99 16.82 11.38
C LEU A 289 20.23 15.31 11.23
N ASP A 290 19.39 14.58 10.47
CA ASP A 290 19.58 13.16 10.21
C ASP A 290 20.19 12.94 8.84
N THR A 291 21.51 12.74 8.80
CA THR A 291 22.27 12.55 7.57
C THR A 291 21.83 11.33 6.76
N LYS A 292 21.11 10.38 7.37
CA LYS A 292 20.54 9.22 6.65
C LYS A 292 19.37 9.59 5.75
N GLN A 293 18.76 10.76 5.95
CA GLN A 293 17.67 11.28 5.12
C GLN A 293 18.14 12.17 3.98
N ASN A 294 19.43 12.53 3.97
CA ASN A 294 20.00 13.40 2.94
C ASN A 294 19.86 12.79 1.55
N GLY A 295 19.95 13.65 0.54
CA GLY A 295 20.01 13.26 -0.86
C GLY A 295 21.05 12.17 -1.11
N LEU A 296 20.78 11.30 -2.09
CA LEU A 296 21.60 10.13 -2.40
C LEU A 296 22.33 10.23 -3.74
N ARG A 297 21.96 11.16 -4.63
CA ARG A 297 22.41 11.12 -6.02
C ARG A 297 23.91 11.36 -6.16
N LEU A 298 24.62 10.48 -6.88
CA LEU A 298 26.08 10.58 -7.07
C LEU A 298 26.45 11.42 -8.30
N ASP A 299 25.50 11.64 -9.20
CA ASP A 299 25.66 12.43 -10.43
C ASP A 299 25.61 13.96 -10.21
N GLY A 300 25.41 14.41 -8.96
CA GLY A 300 25.37 15.84 -8.61
C GLY A 300 24.12 16.57 -9.09
N ARG A 301 23.10 15.86 -9.59
CA ARG A 301 21.89 16.45 -10.17
C ARG A 301 20.83 16.72 -9.12
N ASN A 302 20.07 17.79 -9.31
CA ASN A 302 18.86 18.07 -8.55
C ASN A 302 17.66 17.93 -9.50
N LEU A 303 17.03 16.75 -9.48
CA LEU A 303 15.93 16.40 -10.36
C LEU A 303 14.65 17.18 -10.07
N ILE A 304 14.47 17.68 -8.84
CA ILE A 304 13.36 18.60 -8.53
C ILE A 304 13.55 19.90 -9.31
N ASN A 305 14.74 20.49 -9.27
CA ASN A 305 15.04 21.72 -10.00
C ASN A 305 14.97 21.55 -11.52
N GLU A 306 15.45 20.42 -12.04
CA GLU A 306 15.31 20.08 -13.47
C GLU A 306 13.84 19.94 -13.86
N TRP A 307 13.02 19.29 -13.03
CA TRP A 307 11.60 19.13 -13.29
C TRP A 307 10.85 20.47 -13.30
N LEU A 308 11.17 21.36 -12.35
CA LEU A 308 10.61 22.71 -12.24
C LEU A 308 11.02 23.61 -13.42
N SER A 309 12.30 23.63 -13.78
CA SER A 309 12.82 24.50 -14.85
C SER A 309 12.29 24.12 -16.24
N ASN A 310 12.00 22.85 -16.46
CA ASN A 310 11.44 22.37 -17.73
C ASN A 310 9.94 22.65 -17.89
N ARG A 311 9.24 23.20 -16.88
CA ARG A 311 7.79 23.32 -16.86
C ARG A 311 7.34 24.68 -16.31
N THR A 312 6.80 25.52 -17.19
CA THR A 312 6.25 26.82 -16.78
C THR A 312 5.09 26.65 -15.78
N GLY A 313 5.20 27.32 -14.63
CA GLY A 313 4.19 27.29 -13.57
C GLY A 313 4.21 26.02 -12.71
N ALA A 314 5.24 25.16 -12.86
CA ALA A 314 5.43 24.02 -11.99
C ALA A 314 5.75 24.43 -10.55
N GLN A 315 5.19 23.69 -9.60
CA GLN A 315 5.33 23.95 -8.17
C GLN A 315 5.81 22.68 -7.46
N TYR A 316 6.78 22.85 -6.57
CA TYR A 316 7.27 21.80 -5.69
C TYR A 316 6.86 22.10 -4.25
N VAL A 317 6.34 21.10 -3.56
CA VAL A 317 5.96 21.16 -2.14
C VAL A 317 6.49 19.94 -1.42
N TRP A 318 6.77 20.07 -0.13
CA TRP A 318 7.27 18.96 0.69
C TRP A 318 6.53 18.78 2.02
N ASN A 319 5.57 19.65 2.34
CA ASN A 319 4.72 19.52 3.51
C ASN A 319 3.27 19.90 3.19
N LYS A 320 2.39 19.58 4.14
CA LYS A 320 0.95 19.82 4.06
C LYS A 320 0.60 21.30 3.92
N GLU A 321 1.24 22.19 4.68
CA GLU A 321 0.96 23.63 4.61
C GLU A 321 1.19 24.19 3.20
N GLN A 322 2.29 23.79 2.55
CA GLN A 322 2.59 24.17 1.18
C GLN A 322 1.60 23.56 0.18
N LEU A 323 1.22 22.29 0.36
CA LEU A 323 0.21 21.62 -0.47
C LEU A 323 -1.15 22.34 -0.38
N ASP A 324 -1.54 22.74 0.82
CA ASP A 324 -2.82 23.42 1.07
C ASP A 324 -2.85 24.81 0.40
N LYS A 325 -1.71 25.50 0.30
CA LYS A 325 -1.55 26.77 -0.40
C LYS A 325 -1.58 26.67 -1.94
N ILE A 326 -1.48 25.47 -2.52
CA ILE A 326 -1.59 25.30 -3.97
C ILE A 326 -2.99 25.71 -4.43
N ASP A 327 -3.07 26.76 -5.24
CA ASP A 327 -4.28 27.14 -5.94
C ASP A 327 -4.58 26.11 -7.05
N GLN A 328 -5.47 25.20 -6.72
CA GLN A 328 -5.93 24.14 -7.61
C GLN A 328 -6.52 24.67 -8.93
N LYS A 329 -7.02 25.91 -8.98
CA LYS A 329 -7.59 26.51 -10.20
C LYS A 329 -6.51 26.85 -11.22
N THR A 330 -5.36 27.32 -10.78
CA THR A 330 -4.28 27.79 -11.65
C THR A 330 -3.13 26.79 -11.80
N ALA A 331 -2.88 25.93 -10.81
CA ALA A 331 -1.76 24.98 -10.82
C ALA A 331 -1.81 23.99 -11.99
N THR A 332 -0.77 23.95 -12.82
CA THR A 332 -0.69 23.04 -13.99
C THR A 332 0.13 21.79 -13.67
N TYR A 333 1.28 21.99 -13.02
CA TYR A 333 2.23 20.94 -12.64
C TYR A 333 2.52 21.03 -11.15
N VAL A 334 2.30 19.94 -10.40
CA VAL A 334 2.59 19.88 -8.97
C VAL A 334 3.35 18.62 -8.62
N MET A 335 4.51 18.78 -7.99
CA MET A 335 5.29 17.70 -7.38
C MET A 335 5.29 17.89 -5.85
N GLY A 336 4.67 16.98 -5.13
CA GLY A 336 4.64 16.94 -3.67
C GLY A 336 5.38 15.73 -3.14
N LEU A 337 6.51 15.94 -2.48
CA LEU A 337 7.32 14.86 -1.90
C LEU A 337 7.41 15.04 -0.37
N PHE A 338 6.62 14.25 0.37
CA PHE A 338 6.31 14.49 1.78
C PHE A 338 7.20 13.75 2.77
N GLU A 339 8.02 12.80 2.32
CA GLU A 339 9.03 12.13 3.15
C GLU A 339 10.32 11.86 2.35
N PRO A 340 11.48 11.64 2.99
CA PRO A 340 12.71 11.22 2.31
C PRO A 340 12.53 9.91 1.55
N GLY A 341 11.83 8.95 2.17
CA GLY A 341 11.52 7.62 1.62
C GLY A 341 10.03 7.43 1.42
N ASP A 342 9.46 6.40 2.04
CA ASP A 342 8.01 6.19 2.04
C ASP A 342 7.33 7.16 3.03
N MET A 343 6.06 7.49 2.83
CA MET A 343 5.31 8.28 3.80
C MET A 343 5.12 7.49 5.10
N LYS A 344 4.88 8.17 6.22
CA LYS A 344 4.56 7.52 7.49
C LYS A 344 3.21 6.76 7.38
N TYR A 345 3.08 5.65 8.11
CA TYR A 345 1.79 4.98 8.31
C TYR A 345 0.77 5.96 8.88
N GLU A 346 -0.52 5.81 8.52
CA GLU A 346 -1.58 6.75 8.95
C GLU A 346 -1.65 6.90 10.47
N LEU A 347 -1.45 5.82 11.23
CA LEU A 347 -1.42 5.86 12.71
C LEU A 347 -0.26 6.69 13.28
N ASN A 348 0.82 6.85 12.52
CA ASN A 348 2.03 7.58 12.90
C ASN A 348 2.19 8.90 12.13
N ARG A 349 1.24 9.25 11.26
CA ARG A 349 1.30 10.44 10.42
C ARG A 349 1.24 11.69 11.30
N ASN A 350 2.16 12.63 11.07
CA ASN A 350 2.04 13.94 11.68
C ASN A 350 1.00 14.75 10.91
N LYS A 351 -0.21 14.87 11.47
CA LYS A 351 -1.35 15.52 10.79
C LYS A 351 -1.11 16.99 10.41
N THR A 352 -0.09 17.63 10.99
CA THR A 352 0.29 19.02 10.68
C THR A 352 1.26 19.11 9.50
N SER A 353 2.25 18.21 9.41
CA SER A 353 3.27 18.26 8.35
C SER A 353 2.95 17.37 7.15
N ASP A 354 2.25 16.26 7.36
CA ASP A 354 2.06 15.19 6.38
C ASP A 354 0.59 15.12 5.94
N PRO A 355 0.27 15.29 4.65
CA PRO A 355 -1.09 15.10 4.14
C PRO A 355 -1.51 13.62 4.16
N SER A 356 -2.79 13.33 4.35
CA SER A 356 -3.32 11.98 4.18
C SER A 356 -3.47 11.62 2.71
N ILE A 357 -3.56 10.32 2.36
CA ILE A 357 -3.83 9.92 0.97
C ILE A 357 -5.17 10.46 0.44
N VAL A 358 -6.15 10.69 1.31
CA VAL A 358 -7.43 11.33 0.94
C VAL A 358 -7.17 12.77 0.50
N GLU A 359 -6.42 13.53 1.28
CA GLU A 359 -6.07 14.93 0.96
C GLU A 359 -5.23 15.02 -0.34
N LEU A 360 -4.28 14.09 -0.52
CA LEU A 360 -3.49 13.99 -1.76
C LEU A 360 -4.37 13.68 -2.97
N THR A 361 -5.27 12.70 -2.84
CA THR A 361 -6.18 12.27 -3.92
C THR A 361 -7.14 13.38 -4.30
N GLU A 362 -7.75 14.05 -3.32
CA GLU A 362 -8.61 15.19 -3.57
C GLU A 362 -7.89 16.32 -4.30
N LYS A 363 -6.68 16.69 -3.84
CA LYS A 363 -5.89 17.74 -4.47
C LYS A 363 -5.54 17.37 -5.91
N ALA A 364 -5.14 16.11 -6.15
CA ALA A 364 -4.87 15.61 -7.49
C ALA A 364 -6.11 15.68 -8.39
N ILE A 365 -7.27 15.21 -7.94
CA ILE A 365 -8.52 15.28 -8.71
C ILE A 365 -8.86 16.74 -9.04
N LYS A 366 -8.80 17.65 -8.06
CA LYS A 366 -9.11 19.08 -8.24
C LYS A 366 -8.20 19.76 -9.27
N ILE A 367 -6.93 19.37 -9.36
CA ILE A 367 -5.98 19.88 -10.36
C ILE A 367 -6.24 19.24 -11.74
N LEU A 368 -6.35 17.91 -11.80
CA LEU A 368 -6.47 17.15 -13.04
C LEU A 368 -7.82 17.33 -13.73
N SER A 369 -8.90 17.58 -12.97
CA SER A 369 -10.26 17.73 -13.51
C SER A 369 -10.43 18.95 -14.40
N LYS A 370 -9.48 19.88 -14.38
CA LYS A 370 -9.48 21.07 -15.23
C LYS A 370 -9.29 20.76 -16.70
N ASN A 371 -8.66 19.65 -17.03
CA ASN A 371 -8.44 19.27 -18.42
C ASN A 371 -9.75 18.75 -19.03
N GLU A 372 -10.28 19.47 -20.04
CA GLU A 372 -11.52 19.10 -20.71
C GLU A 372 -11.46 17.75 -21.42
N LYS A 373 -10.26 17.29 -21.83
CA LYS A 373 -10.03 15.95 -22.39
C LYS A 373 -10.08 14.85 -21.33
N GLY A 374 -10.14 15.23 -20.05
CA GLY A 374 -10.16 14.34 -18.89
C GLY A 374 -8.76 13.96 -18.40
N PHE A 375 -8.70 13.01 -17.48
CA PHE A 375 -7.45 12.62 -16.82
C PHE A 375 -7.29 11.11 -16.59
N TYR A 376 -6.06 10.69 -16.34
CA TYR A 376 -5.73 9.40 -15.72
C TYR A 376 -5.10 9.66 -14.35
N LEU A 377 -5.59 9.00 -13.30
CA LEU A 377 -5.05 9.10 -11.95
C LEU A 377 -4.77 7.71 -11.40
N PHE A 378 -3.52 7.47 -11.01
CA PHE A 378 -3.13 6.31 -10.21
C PHE A 378 -3.07 6.70 -8.74
N VAL A 379 -3.75 5.95 -7.89
CA VAL A 379 -3.75 6.13 -6.42
C VAL A 379 -3.35 4.82 -5.76
N GLU A 380 -2.26 4.82 -5.00
CA GLU A 380 -1.79 3.65 -4.25
C GLU A 380 -1.80 3.89 -2.76
N ASP A 381 -2.33 2.92 -2.00
CA ASP A 381 -2.02 2.78 -0.59
C ASP A 381 -1.31 1.45 -0.34
N LYS A 382 -0.02 1.51 0.04
CA LYS A 382 0.75 0.33 0.47
C LYS A 382 0.67 0.10 1.98
N LEU A 383 0.31 1.14 2.73
CA LEU A 383 0.31 1.11 4.19
C LEU A 383 -1.05 0.66 4.76
N ILE A 384 -1.96 0.22 3.86
CA ILE A 384 -3.27 -0.44 4.05
C ILE A 384 -3.96 -0.02 5.35
N LEU A 385 -4.19 1.29 5.51
CA LEU A 385 -4.90 1.79 6.68
C LEU A 385 -5.88 2.92 6.35
N VAL A 386 -5.89 3.47 5.13
CA VAL A 386 -6.74 4.64 4.85
C VAL A 386 -8.14 4.28 4.34
N TYR A 387 -8.44 3.00 4.10
CA TYR A 387 -9.82 2.55 3.84
C TYR A 387 -10.73 2.56 5.11
N ILE A 388 -10.26 3.18 6.19
CA ILE A 388 -10.92 3.29 7.51
C ILE A 388 -11.57 4.67 7.73
N LEU A 389 -11.44 5.61 6.78
CA LEU A 389 -12.04 6.93 6.90
C LEU A 389 -13.29 7.06 6.01
N PRO A 390 -14.38 7.65 6.53
CA PRO A 390 -15.62 7.79 5.79
C PRO A 390 -15.36 8.60 4.51
N ALA A 391 -15.99 8.17 3.41
CA ALA A 391 -16.00 8.88 2.15
C ALA A 391 -16.36 10.37 2.36
N VAL A 392 -15.52 11.27 1.83
CA VAL A 392 -15.82 12.70 1.75
C VAL A 392 -16.82 12.95 0.63
#